data_AF-A0AB35YDA9-F1
#
_entry.id   AF-A0AB35YDA9-F1
#
_cell.length_a   1.000
_cell.length_b   1.000
_cell.length_c   1.000
_cell.angle_alpha   90.00
_cell.angle_beta   90.00
_cell.angle_gamma   90.00
#
_symmetry.space_group_name_H-M   'P 1'
#
loop_
_entity.id
_entity.type
_entity.pdbx_description
1 polymer ?
#
loop_
_entity_poly.entity_id
_entity_poly.type
_entity_poly.pdbx_seq_one_letter_code
_entity_poly.pdbx_strand_id
1 'polypeptide(L)'
;MIVVEPLGPIYGYYSRSHRTKVIHINENIPHNKQFSTCAHELGHAVLHPNENTGFLKLNTLLSTEKIEIEANTFAVELLLPDDLFNDQIFSGFTIYDAIEEKGVPLELLSLKIVDGKKILP
;
A
#
# COMPACT_ATOMS: atom_id res chain seq x y z
N MET A 1 -6.61 -9.66 -10.80
CA MET A 1 -6.35 -8.94 -12.07
C MET A 1 -5.96 -7.52 -11.72
N ILE A 2 -5.02 -6.92 -12.46
CA ILE A 2 -4.66 -5.51 -12.30
C ILE A 2 -5.10 -4.80 -13.58
N VAL A 3 -5.79 -3.68 -13.44
CA VAL A 3 -6.23 -2.81 -14.53
C VAL A 3 -5.65 -1.43 -14.27
N VAL A 4 -5.01 -0.85 -15.29
CA VAL A 4 -4.47 0.50 -15.26
C VAL A 4 -5.33 1.35 -16.19
N GLU A 5 -5.95 2.39 -15.65
CA GLU A 5 -6.96 3.19 -16.37
C GLU A 5 -7.07 4.60 -15.75
N PRO A 6 -7.68 5.58 -16.43
CA PRO A 6 -7.87 6.91 -15.85
C PRO A 6 -8.98 6.87 -14.78
N LEU A 7 -8.63 7.22 -13.53
CA LEU A 7 -9.55 7.17 -12.38
C LEU A 7 -9.92 8.55 -11.81
N GLY A 8 -9.57 9.63 -12.51
CA GLY A 8 -9.79 11.00 -12.03
C GLY A 8 -9.00 11.29 -10.74
N PRO A 9 -9.64 11.75 -9.65
CA PRO A 9 -8.94 12.12 -8.42
C PRO A 9 -8.50 10.93 -7.55
N ILE A 10 -8.96 9.72 -7.85
CA ILE A 10 -8.69 8.52 -7.05
C ILE A 10 -7.37 7.89 -7.52
N TYR A 11 -6.50 7.46 -6.61
CA TYR A 11 -5.22 6.84 -6.96
C TYR A 11 -5.39 5.37 -7.38
N GLY A 12 -6.28 4.65 -6.71
CA GLY A 12 -6.64 3.26 -7.03
C GLY A 12 -7.81 2.79 -6.16
N TYR A 13 -8.34 1.60 -6.49
CA TYR A 13 -9.31 0.90 -5.66
C TYR A 13 -9.35 -0.60 -5.98
N TYR A 14 -9.69 -1.39 -4.97
CA TYR A 14 -9.98 -2.80 -5.06
C TYR A 14 -11.49 -3.02 -5.23
N SER A 15 -11.84 -3.89 -6.18
CA SER A 15 -13.19 -4.37 -6.38
C SER A 15 -13.24 -5.89 -6.52
N ARG A 16 -14.38 -6.46 -6.13
CA ARG A 16 -14.68 -7.87 -6.34
C ARG A 16 -16.06 -8.03 -6.98
N SER A 17 -16.08 -8.67 -8.15
CA SER A 17 -17.30 -9.05 -8.85
C SER A 17 -17.28 -10.54 -9.16
N HIS A 18 -18.35 -11.27 -8.81
CA HIS A 18 -18.51 -12.71 -9.10
C HIS A 18 -17.28 -13.58 -8.80
N ARG A 19 -16.59 -13.31 -7.66
CA ARG A 19 -15.34 -13.94 -7.18
C ARG A 19 -14.05 -13.47 -7.87
N THR A 20 -14.14 -12.68 -8.93
CA THR A 20 -12.98 -12.06 -9.55
C THR A 20 -12.55 -10.85 -8.74
N LYS A 21 -11.30 -10.87 -8.26
CA LYS A 21 -10.63 -9.76 -7.59
C LYS A 21 -9.92 -8.88 -8.62
N VAL A 22 -10.23 -7.59 -8.63
CA VAL A 22 -9.65 -6.61 -9.54
C VAL A 22 -9.08 -5.45 -8.74
N ILE A 23 -7.83 -5.11 -9.03
CA ILE A 23 -7.17 -3.92 -8.51
C ILE A 23 -7.11 -2.93 -9.66
N HIS A 24 -7.66 -1.74 -9.45
CA HIS A 24 -7.67 -0.64 -10.40
C HIS A 24 -6.65 0.39 -9.96
N ILE A 25 -5.75 0.79 -10.85
CA ILE A 25 -4.70 1.78 -10.60
C ILE A 25 -4.86 2.93 -11.57
N ASN A 26 -4.76 4.15 -11.06
CA ASN A 26 -4.86 5.35 -11.88
C ASN A 26 -3.60 5.53 -12.72
N GLU A 27 -3.75 5.54 -14.04
CA GLU A 27 -2.63 5.75 -14.97
C GLU A 27 -1.99 7.14 -14.84
N ASN A 28 -2.72 8.12 -14.28
CA ASN A 28 -2.30 9.52 -14.22
C ASN A 28 -1.45 9.86 -12.99
N ILE A 29 -1.20 8.91 -12.08
CA ILE A 29 -0.30 9.14 -10.94
C ILE A 29 1.14 8.71 -11.28
N PRO A 30 2.17 9.32 -10.66
CA PRO A 30 3.57 8.93 -10.84
C PRO A 30 3.79 7.42 -10.66
N HIS A 31 4.67 6.84 -11.47
CA HIS A 31 4.90 5.39 -11.50
C HIS A 31 5.31 4.80 -10.14
N ASN A 32 6.16 5.50 -9.37
CA ASN A 32 6.49 5.08 -8.01
C ASN A 32 5.25 5.01 -7.09
N LYS A 33 4.33 5.97 -7.20
CA LYS A 33 3.05 5.95 -6.47
C LYS A 33 2.10 4.86 -6.94
N GLN A 34 2.20 4.39 -8.19
CA GLN A 34 1.42 3.24 -8.66
C GLN A 34 1.80 1.96 -7.91
N PHE A 35 3.08 1.78 -7.56
CA PHE A 35 3.52 0.62 -6.76
C PHE A 35 2.93 0.64 -5.35
N SER A 36 3.06 1.74 -4.63
CA SER A 36 2.50 1.86 -3.27
C SER A 36 0.97 1.73 -3.26
N THR A 37 0.30 2.35 -4.23
CA THR A 37 -1.15 2.19 -4.41
C THR A 37 -1.52 0.73 -4.69
N CYS A 38 -0.80 0.04 -5.58
CA CYS A 38 -1.07 -1.36 -5.89
C CYS A 38 -0.83 -2.28 -4.68
N ALA A 39 0.21 -2.05 -3.89
CA ALA A 39 0.47 -2.80 -2.67
C ALA A 39 -0.63 -2.60 -1.62
N HIS A 40 -1.12 -1.36 -1.48
CA HIS A 40 -2.25 -1.02 -0.61
C HIS A 40 -3.54 -1.73 -1.03
N GLU A 41 -3.93 -1.64 -2.31
CA GLU A 41 -5.14 -2.32 -2.81
C GLU A 41 -5.00 -3.85 -2.79
N LEU A 42 -3.78 -4.38 -2.92
CA LEU A 42 -3.50 -5.79 -2.69
C LEU A 42 -3.74 -6.18 -1.23
N GLY A 43 -3.36 -5.32 -0.28
CA GLY A 43 -3.67 -5.47 1.15
C GLY A 43 -5.17 -5.62 1.38
N HIS A 44 -5.99 -4.77 0.76
CA HIS A 44 -7.45 -4.92 0.78
C HIS A 44 -7.92 -6.24 0.16
N ALA A 45 -7.37 -6.62 -1.00
CA ALA A 45 -7.74 -7.85 -1.67
C ALA A 45 -7.39 -9.11 -0.87
N VAL A 46 -6.33 -9.08 -0.06
CA VAL A 46 -5.85 -10.20 0.77
C VAL A 46 -6.55 -10.24 2.12
N LEU A 47 -6.54 -9.13 2.87
CA LEU A 47 -7.03 -9.04 4.24
C LEU A 47 -8.54 -8.82 4.32
N HIS A 48 -9.11 -8.11 3.35
CA HIS A 48 -10.52 -7.69 3.32
C HIS A 48 -11.23 -8.09 2.02
N PRO A 49 -11.16 -9.37 1.60
CA PRO A 49 -11.55 -9.80 0.25
C PRO A 49 -13.05 -9.62 -0.05
N ASN A 50 -13.90 -9.40 0.95
CA ASN A 50 -15.34 -9.19 0.79
C ASN A 50 -15.73 -7.70 0.81
N GLU A 51 -14.79 -6.81 1.12
CA GLU A 51 -15.03 -5.38 1.21
C GLU A 51 -14.56 -4.69 -0.08
N ASN A 52 -15.44 -3.95 -0.75
CA ASN A 52 -15.06 -3.14 -1.90
C ASN A 52 -14.59 -1.76 -1.41
N THR A 53 -13.35 -1.37 -1.69
CA THR A 53 -12.75 -0.18 -1.06
C THR A 53 -13.37 1.13 -1.55
N GLY A 54 -13.75 1.18 -2.82
CA GLY A 54 -14.54 2.29 -3.37
C GLY A 54 -15.90 2.47 -2.67
N PHE A 55 -16.51 1.39 -2.16
CA PHE A 55 -17.77 1.45 -1.41
C PHE A 55 -17.55 1.79 0.07
N LEU A 56 -16.48 1.28 0.68
CA LEU A 56 -16.10 1.55 2.08
C LEU A 56 -15.89 3.06 2.33
N LYS A 57 -15.15 3.73 1.44
CA LYS A 57 -14.86 5.18 1.54
C LYS A 57 -16.11 6.07 1.53
N LEU A 58 -17.26 5.54 1.09
CA LEU A 58 -18.52 6.29 1.00
C LEU A 58 -19.49 6.07 2.17
N ASN A 59 -19.37 4.97 2.94
CA ASN A 59 -20.49 4.51 3.78
C ASN A 59 -20.17 4.21 5.26
N THR A 60 -18.90 4.12 5.67
CA THR A 60 -18.51 3.85 7.07
C THR A 60 -17.22 4.60 7.43
N LEU A 61 -17.09 5.12 8.66
CA LEU A 61 -15.89 5.86 9.08
C LEU A 61 -14.93 4.99 9.92
N LEU A 62 -15.37 4.49 11.08
CA LEU A 62 -14.49 3.77 12.02
C LEU A 62 -13.95 2.42 11.50
N SER A 63 -14.79 1.63 10.83
CA SER A 63 -14.35 0.34 10.26
C SER A 63 -13.41 0.54 9.08
N THR A 64 -13.62 1.62 8.32
CA THR A 64 -12.77 2.02 7.21
C THR A 64 -11.39 2.44 7.73
N GLU A 65 -11.29 3.24 8.80
CA GLU A 65 -9.99 3.59 9.40
C GLU A 65 -9.14 2.37 9.76
N LYS A 66 -9.72 1.36 10.41
CA LYS A 66 -9.00 0.13 10.76
C LYS A 66 -8.53 -0.63 9.51
N ILE A 67 -9.42 -0.82 8.54
CA ILE A 67 -9.14 -1.53 7.28
C ILE A 67 -8.05 -0.81 6.47
N GLU A 68 -8.07 0.52 6.45
CA GLU A 68 -7.06 1.34 5.76
C GLU A 68 -5.70 1.26 6.48
N ILE A 69 -5.68 1.24 7.81
CA ILE A 69 -4.44 1.01 8.58
C ILE A 69 -3.87 -0.38 8.26
N GLU A 70 -4.70 -1.42 8.26
CA GLU A 70 -4.27 -2.80 7.97
C GLU A 70 -3.73 -2.93 6.53
N ALA A 71 -4.38 -2.30 5.55
CA ALA A 71 -3.91 -2.26 4.17
C ALA A 71 -2.60 -1.45 4.01
N ASN A 72 -2.46 -0.32 4.71
CA ASN A 72 -1.22 0.45 4.73
C ASN A 72 -0.08 -0.33 5.38
N THR A 73 -0.31 -1.01 6.50
CA THR A 73 0.69 -1.88 7.12
C THR A 73 1.09 -3.00 6.17
N PHE A 74 0.14 -3.64 5.51
CA PHE A 74 0.44 -4.66 4.50
C PHE A 74 1.34 -4.12 3.38
N ALA A 75 1.03 -2.93 2.85
CA ALA A 75 1.81 -2.31 1.78
C ALA A 75 3.26 -1.99 2.22
N VAL A 76 3.42 -1.44 3.43
CA VAL A 76 4.73 -1.12 4.01
C VAL A 76 5.57 -2.38 4.21
N GLU A 77 4.99 -3.43 4.82
CA GLU A 77 5.69 -4.69 5.06
C GLU A 77 6.07 -5.41 3.74
N LEU A 78 5.24 -5.28 2.70
CA LEU A 78 5.52 -5.85 1.40
C LEU A 78 6.61 -5.10 0.64
N LEU A 79 6.60 -3.76 0.68
CA LEU A 79 7.48 -2.92 -0.14
C LEU A 79 8.83 -2.63 0.51
N LEU A 80 8.89 -2.64 1.85
CA LEU A 80 10.09 -2.35 2.62
C LEU A 80 10.52 -3.60 3.40
N PRO A 81 11.24 -4.55 2.77
CA PRO A 81 11.73 -5.74 3.46
C PRO A 81 12.70 -5.38 4.60
N ASP A 82 12.72 -6.19 5.66
CA ASP A 82 13.53 -5.96 6.88
C ASP A 82 15.02 -5.82 6.58
N ASP A 83 15.50 -6.47 5.51
CA ASP A 83 16.88 -6.38 5.07
C ASP A 83 17.30 -4.93 4.75
N LEU A 84 16.36 -4.04 4.40
CA LEU A 84 16.59 -2.61 4.20
C LEU A 84 17.05 -1.87 5.46
N PHE A 85 16.80 -2.46 6.63
CA PHE A 85 17.13 -1.89 7.93
C PHE A 85 18.37 -2.54 8.57
N ASN A 86 18.98 -3.51 7.89
CA ASN A 86 20.24 -4.09 8.33
C ASN A 86 21.40 -3.17 7.92
N ASP A 87 22.28 -2.85 8.88
CA ASP A 87 23.46 -1.98 8.70
C ASP A 87 24.46 -2.46 7.62
N GLN A 88 24.25 -3.64 7.03
CA GLN A 88 25.13 -4.27 6.04
C GLN A 88 24.72 -4.02 4.58
N ILE A 89 23.84 -3.05 4.28
CA ILE A 89 23.59 -2.64 2.89
C ILE A 89 24.84 -1.95 2.31
N PHE A 90 25.71 -2.80 1.79
CA PHE A 90 26.79 -2.51 0.86
C PHE A 90 26.20 -1.90 -0.43
N SER A 91 26.09 -0.57 -0.51
CA SER A 91 26.19 0.19 -1.78
C SER A 91 25.95 1.70 -1.67
N GLY A 92 25.64 2.25 -0.49
CA GLY A 92 25.18 3.65 -0.40
C GLY A 92 23.71 3.83 -0.80
N PHE A 93 22.94 2.74 -0.87
CA PHE A 93 21.49 2.74 -0.99
C PHE A 93 20.87 2.72 0.42
N THR A 94 20.10 3.75 0.75
CA THR A 94 19.50 3.94 2.06
C THR A 94 18.03 3.48 2.07
N ILE A 95 17.46 3.34 3.27
CA ILE A 95 16.02 3.13 3.41
C ILE A 95 15.18 4.24 2.77
N TYR A 96 15.67 5.49 2.79
CA TYR A 96 14.98 6.62 2.19
C TYR A 96 14.96 6.53 0.66
N ASP A 97 16.05 6.04 0.05
CA ASP A 97 16.09 5.76 -1.39
C ASP A 97 15.07 4.68 -1.76
N ALA A 98 14.95 3.64 -0.94
CA ALA A 98 13.93 2.60 -1.13
C ALA A 98 12.50 3.15 -1.01
N ILE A 99 12.24 3.99 0.00
CA ILE A 99 10.93 4.63 0.21
C ILE A 99 10.54 5.49 -1.01
N GLU A 100 11.48 6.28 -1.52
CA GLU A 100 11.26 7.13 -2.70
C GLU A 100 11.01 6.30 -3.96
N GLU A 101 11.84 5.28 -4.20
CA GLU A 101 11.73 4.37 -5.34
C GLU A 101 10.38 3.63 -5.34
N LYS A 102 9.94 3.15 -4.17
CA LYS A 102 8.66 2.44 -4.01
C LYS A 102 7.45 3.38 -3.84
N GLY A 103 7.68 4.69 -3.78
CA GLY A 103 6.64 5.70 -3.60
C GLY A 103 5.83 5.53 -2.31
N VAL A 104 6.43 4.96 -1.27
CA VAL A 104 5.80 4.79 0.04
C VAL A 104 5.78 6.15 0.74
N PRO A 105 4.63 6.66 1.20
CA PRO A 105 4.59 7.88 2.00
C PRO A 105 5.38 7.71 3.31
N LEU A 106 6.26 8.65 3.63
CA LEU A 106 7.16 8.57 4.79
C LEU A 106 6.40 8.43 6.12
N GLU A 107 5.22 9.03 6.23
CA GLU A 107 4.34 8.92 7.39
C GLU A 107 3.93 7.47 7.71
N LEU A 108 3.89 6.59 6.70
CA LEU A 108 3.55 5.19 6.86
C LEU A 108 4.72 4.35 7.41
N LEU A 109 5.94 4.90 7.46
CA LEU A 109 7.09 4.20 8.04
C LEU A 109 6.86 3.83 9.51
N SER A 110 6.03 4.61 10.23
CA SER A 110 5.57 4.31 11.59
C SER A 110 4.81 2.99 11.75
N LEU A 111 4.33 2.41 10.65
CA LEU A 111 3.65 1.12 10.60
C LEU A 111 4.61 -0.06 10.46
N LYS A 112 5.87 0.18 10.04
CA LYS A 112 6.88 -0.85 9.84
C LYS A 112 7.32 -1.44 11.18
N ILE A 113 7.42 -2.76 11.25
CA ILE A 113 7.97 -3.47 12.40
C ILE A 113 9.25 -4.21 11.97
N VAL A 114 10.35 -3.99 12.69
CA VAL A 114 11.61 -4.72 12.53
C VAL A 114 12.03 -5.24 13.90
N ASP A 115 12.36 -6.53 14.01
CA ASP A 115 12.70 -7.19 15.29
C ASP A 115 11.69 -6.93 16.43
N GLY A 116 10.41 -6.85 16.08
CA GLY A 116 9.32 -6.58 17.03
C GLY A 116 9.23 -5.13 17.51
N LYS A 117 9.98 -4.19 16.92
CA LYS A 117 9.94 -2.77 17.24
C LYS A 117 9.42 -1.95 16.06
N LYS A 118 8.57 -0.97 16.35
CA LYS A 118 8.13 -0.01 15.33
C LYS A 118 9.28 0.91 14.94
N ILE A 119 9.44 1.15 13.64
CA ILE A 119 10.35 2.16 13.12
C ILE A 119 9.68 3.53 13.25
N LEU A 120 10.40 4.54 13.72
CA LEU A 120 9.94 5.93 13.73
C LEU A 120 10.60 6.67 12.55
N PRO A 121 9.86 7.53 11.84
CA PRO A 121 10.41 8.34 10.76
C PRO A 121 11.42 9.39 11.24
#